data_AF-A0A8T7AK56-F1
#
_entry.id   AF-A0A8T7AK56-F1
#
_cell.length_a   1.000
_cell.length_b   1.000
_cell.length_c   1.000
_cell.angle_alpha   90.00
_cell.angle_beta   90.00
_cell.angle_gamma   90.00
#
_symmetry.space_group_name_H-M   'P 1'
#
loop_
_entity.id
_entity.type
_entity.pdbx_description
1 polymer ?
#
loop_
_entity_poly.entity_id
_entity_poly.type
_entity_poly.pdbx_seq_one_letter_code
_entity_poly.pdbx_strand_id
1 'polypeptide(L)'
;MNFCGSRFLRAPALAVLLVLSFSEAGAVARFVPGDFATIQAAIDASSAGDVVTVAPGTYTENITLKSEVDVRGREAARTFIAPEEQGSPVVTANVVDDVTFGNFTIIDAAIAIDVVNSTAIQVANTIVDMAAQIGLRVDVDSEVDVVNCIFYENAIAIQRATVDAQVTNTGFIGNTVAITSPVGAFVDPGDSVDNCGFLDNDDLKDSGVDTGLGTDSVVGDPRFVDTAAGDFHIREGSPFIDTGIGNDSIDNTTADIGAFGGQFADVFPFPLPAPDVSDASGATPPPYSATLEWLPNLAYLVTNSANSGSYRVYYRQNQSGPPYDGTDAGNGTQPSPVEAGDATSITLTELQPSAPAPAAPQLLSTEPLNEAVRLSWSPVDDASGYRVHWGVSSVDENSADAGAVTTYTVAGLANGTTYIFSVSALRQPVYHFSLTALDSTQNRNESDYSPESTLAVGPPTEGAQSNQLTASPAVTVPYPDLPDKGCFVATAAFGADWAAEVLVLQDFRDRFLLTTSPGRALVDLYYRYGPVAAKLIADRDALRWLVRVLLSPLVAIVLILTSVSAGVVTMLGTLLALLVLSLGSRRRGAAGNSSGRRAT
;
A
#
# COMPACT_ATOMS: atom_id res chain seq x y z
N MET A 1 2.27 80.55 -51.44
CA MET A 1 1.94 81.37 -50.26
C MET A 1 1.92 80.44 -49.05
N ASN A 2 2.45 80.90 -47.91
CA ASN A 2 2.41 80.39 -46.53
C ASN A 2 2.40 78.85 -46.32
N PHE A 3 3.50 78.20 -45.90
CA PHE A 3 4.03 78.15 -44.51
C PHE A 3 3.02 77.76 -43.42
N CYS A 4 3.00 76.46 -43.08
CA CYS A 4 3.24 75.86 -41.75
C CYS A 4 3.38 74.33 -41.99
N GLY A 5 4.38 73.57 -41.55
CA GLY A 5 4.99 73.50 -40.22
C GLY A 5 4.10 72.60 -39.33
N SER A 6 4.46 71.38 -38.90
CA SER A 6 5.76 70.69 -38.73
C SER A 6 5.63 69.17 -38.98
N ARG A 7 6.65 68.48 -39.54
CA ARG A 7 7.61 67.58 -38.82
C ARG A 7 7.00 66.79 -37.64
N PHE A 8 7.20 65.49 -37.44
CA PHE A 8 8.08 64.45 -38.05
C PHE A 8 7.23 63.17 -38.30
N LEU A 9 7.68 62.03 -38.84
CA LEU A 9 9.02 61.48 -39.16
C LEU A 9 8.94 60.73 -40.54
N ARG A 10 9.83 59.76 -40.80
CA ARG A 10 9.62 58.66 -41.77
C ARG A 10 10.04 57.35 -41.10
N ALA A 11 9.21 56.31 -41.19
CA ALA A 11 9.59 54.92 -41.00
C ALA A 11 9.03 54.12 -42.20
N PRO A 12 9.75 53.12 -42.74
CA PRO A 12 9.26 52.34 -43.88
C PRO A 12 8.12 51.42 -43.43
N ALA A 13 7.20 51.12 -44.35
CA ALA A 13 6.09 50.21 -44.09
C ALA A 13 6.61 48.80 -43.80
N LEU A 14 6.45 48.34 -42.55
CA LEU A 14 6.63 46.94 -42.21
C LEU A 14 5.32 46.21 -42.49
N ALA A 15 5.29 45.42 -43.56
CA ALA A 15 4.16 44.54 -43.82
C ALA A 15 4.14 43.45 -42.74
N VAL A 16 3.20 43.57 -41.79
CA VAL A 16 2.92 42.48 -40.84
C VAL A 16 2.18 41.40 -41.61
N LEU A 17 2.95 40.45 -42.14
CA LEU A 17 2.41 39.17 -42.58
C LEU A 17 1.96 38.43 -41.32
N LEU A 18 0.65 38.49 -41.03
CA LEU A 18 0.04 37.68 -39.98
C LEU A 18 0.06 36.23 -40.45
N VAL A 19 1.17 35.54 -40.21
CA VAL A 19 1.23 34.08 -40.27
C VAL A 19 0.39 33.57 -39.11
N LEU A 20 -0.90 33.34 -39.37
CA LEU A 20 -1.68 32.40 -38.58
C LEU A 20 -1.04 31.03 -38.79
N SER A 21 -0.12 30.69 -37.91
CA SER A 21 0.35 29.32 -37.73
C SER A 21 -0.84 28.52 -37.19
N PHE A 22 -1.67 28.02 -38.11
CA PHE A 22 -2.45 26.83 -37.84
C PHE A 22 -1.43 25.73 -37.54
N SER A 23 -1.28 25.42 -36.25
CA SER A 23 -0.89 24.06 -35.90
C SER A 23 -2.05 23.20 -36.39
N GLU A 24 -1.79 22.30 -37.32
CA GLU A 24 -2.58 21.07 -37.33
C GLU A 24 -2.37 20.48 -35.93
N ALA A 25 -3.45 20.41 -35.14
CA ALA A 25 -3.44 19.68 -33.90
C ALA A 25 -3.47 18.21 -34.32
N GLY A 26 -2.30 17.57 -34.32
CA GLY A 26 -2.25 16.12 -34.45
C GLY A 26 -2.97 15.48 -33.27
N ALA A 27 -3.69 14.39 -33.52
CA ALA A 27 -4.35 13.54 -32.54
C ALA A 27 -3.52 13.40 -31.25
N VAL A 28 -4.08 13.80 -30.10
CA VAL A 28 -3.42 13.71 -28.80
C VAL A 28 -4.00 12.53 -28.02
N ALA A 29 -3.12 11.63 -27.58
CA ALA A 29 -3.48 10.60 -26.60
C ALA A 29 -3.67 11.25 -25.21
N ARG A 30 -4.79 10.97 -24.55
CA ARG A 30 -5.14 11.44 -23.19
C ARG A 30 -5.14 10.28 -22.23
N PHE A 31 -4.30 10.31 -21.19
CA PHE A 31 -4.13 9.17 -20.30
C PHE A 31 -5.00 9.25 -19.04
N VAL A 32 -5.66 8.13 -18.71
CA VAL A 32 -6.53 7.96 -17.53
C VAL A 32 -6.14 6.69 -16.75
N PRO A 33 -5.83 6.76 -15.45
CA PRO A 33 -5.44 7.96 -14.72
C PRO A 33 -4.10 8.50 -15.25
N GLY A 34 -3.91 9.82 -15.17
CA GLY A 34 -2.66 10.45 -15.56
C GLY A 34 -2.84 11.94 -15.81
N ASP A 35 -3.20 12.28 -17.05
CA ASP A 35 -3.60 13.64 -17.43
C ASP A 35 -4.94 14.03 -16.79
N PHE A 36 -5.82 13.03 -16.64
CA PHE A 36 -7.13 13.14 -16.02
C PHE A 36 -7.30 12.04 -14.95
N ALA A 37 -8.22 12.25 -14.01
CA ALA A 37 -8.54 11.27 -12.96
C ALA A 37 -9.69 10.32 -13.34
N THR A 38 -10.44 10.66 -14.38
CA THR A 38 -11.72 10.05 -14.78
C THR A 38 -11.83 10.06 -16.30
N ILE A 39 -12.50 9.06 -16.87
CA ILE A 39 -12.72 8.89 -18.30
C ILE A 39 -13.51 10.07 -18.88
N GLN A 40 -14.61 10.49 -18.24
CA GLN A 40 -15.44 11.59 -18.77
C GLN A 40 -14.67 12.91 -18.89
N ALA A 41 -13.85 13.26 -17.88
CA ALA A 41 -13.06 14.49 -17.92
C ALA A 41 -12.01 14.50 -19.05
N ALA A 42 -11.53 13.33 -19.48
CA ALA A 42 -10.66 13.21 -20.65
C ALA A 42 -11.45 13.45 -21.95
N ILE A 43 -12.63 12.82 -22.10
CA ILE A 43 -13.52 13.01 -23.26
C ILE A 43 -13.94 14.48 -23.40
N ASP A 44 -14.32 15.12 -22.30
CA ASP A 44 -14.71 16.54 -22.27
C ASP A 44 -13.60 17.46 -22.79
N ALA A 45 -12.35 17.16 -22.41
CA ALA A 45 -11.15 17.92 -22.77
C ALA A 45 -10.54 17.57 -24.15
N SER A 46 -10.90 16.42 -24.72
CA SER A 46 -10.46 15.98 -26.05
C SER A 46 -10.99 16.85 -27.17
N SER A 47 -10.26 16.92 -28.28
CA SER A 47 -10.71 17.50 -29.55
C SER A 47 -10.95 16.41 -30.60
N ALA A 48 -11.63 16.74 -31.70
CA ALA A 48 -11.78 15.81 -32.82
C ALA A 48 -10.42 15.25 -33.28
N GLY A 49 -10.34 13.92 -33.41
CA GLY A 49 -9.14 13.14 -33.66
C GLY A 49 -8.35 12.70 -32.41
N ASP A 50 -8.64 13.20 -31.20
CA ASP A 50 -7.97 12.75 -29.97
C ASP A 50 -8.39 11.31 -29.59
N VAL A 51 -7.52 10.61 -28.85
CA VAL A 51 -7.79 9.27 -28.32
C VAL A 51 -7.69 9.31 -26.80
N VAL A 52 -8.74 8.89 -26.09
CA VAL A 52 -8.69 8.65 -24.64
C VAL A 52 -8.18 7.23 -24.41
N THR A 53 -7.07 7.09 -23.69
CA THR A 53 -6.44 5.80 -23.37
C THR A 53 -6.52 5.55 -21.87
N VAL A 54 -7.23 4.49 -21.49
CA VAL A 54 -7.53 4.15 -20.09
C VAL A 54 -6.68 2.96 -19.65
N ALA A 55 -5.89 3.12 -18.59
CA ALA A 55 -5.04 2.05 -18.06
C ALA A 55 -5.86 1.03 -17.22
N PRO A 56 -5.33 -0.18 -16.98
CA PRO A 56 -5.99 -1.18 -16.13
C PRO A 56 -6.43 -0.64 -14.76
N GLY A 57 -7.62 -1.03 -14.33
CA GLY A 57 -8.30 -0.55 -13.15
C GLY A 57 -9.82 -0.65 -13.29
N THR A 58 -10.54 -0.33 -12.21
CA THR A 58 -12.01 -0.23 -12.20
C THR A 58 -12.41 1.23 -12.11
N TYR A 59 -13.23 1.68 -13.06
CA TYR A 59 -13.72 3.06 -13.18
C TYR A 59 -15.22 3.05 -12.92
N THR A 60 -15.65 3.78 -11.88
CA THR A 60 -17.07 3.92 -11.52
C THR A 60 -17.59 5.22 -12.10
N GLU A 61 -18.12 5.16 -13.33
CA GLU A 61 -18.55 6.32 -14.12
C GLU A 61 -19.73 5.94 -15.02
N ASN A 62 -20.57 6.92 -15.38
CA ASN A 62 -21.48 6.84 -16.53
C ASN A 62 -20.99 7.84 -17.57
N ILE A 63 -20.43 7.35 -18.68
CA ILE A 63 -19.75 8.19 -19.67
C ILE A 63 -20.65 8.52 -20.87
N THR A 64 -20.49 9.73 -21.40
CA THR A 64 -21.09 10.16 -22.66
C THR A 64 -19.96 10.40 -23.68
N LEU A 65 -20.04 9.68 -24.80
CA LEU A 65 -19.09 9.78 -25.90
C LEU A 65 -19.23 11.13 -26.63
N LYS A 66 -18.27 11.43 -27.50
CA LYS A 66 -18.13 12.72 -28.19
C LYS A 66 -17.62 12.46 -29.60
N SER A 67 -18.24 13.11 -30.60
CA SER A 67 -17.89 12.88 -32.01
C SER A 67 -16.39 13.03 -32.27
N GLU A 68 -15.86 12.17 -33.14
CA GLU A 68 -14.45 12.14 -33.53
C GLU A 68 -13.47 11.90 -32.36
N VAL A 69 -13.91 11.41 -31.19
CA VAL A 69 -13.02 11.08 -30.04
C VAL A 69 -13.10 9.59 -29.72
N ASP A 70 -12.06 8.84 -30.11
CA ASP A 70 -11.91 7.43 -29.73
C ASP A 70 -11.71 7.30 -28.21
N VAL A 71 -12.31 6.26 -27.61
CA VAL A 71 -12.15 5.91 -26.20
C VAL A 71 -11.78 4.44 -26.11
N ARG A 72 -10.53 4.15 -25.74
CA ARG A 72 -10.04 2.77 -25.62
C ARG A 72 -9.42 2.49 -24.25
N GLY A 73 -9.80 1.37 -23.65
CA GLY A 73 -8.99 0.77 -22.59
C GLY A 73 -7.67 0.26 -23.17
N ARG A 74 -6.68 0.06 -22.30
CA ARG A 74 -5.41 -0.52 -22.72
C ARG A 74 -5.52 -2.03 -22.90
N GLU A 75 -6.39 -2.64 -22.08
CA GLU A 75 -6.53 -4.09 -21.92
C GLU A 75 -7.97 -4.41 -21.46
N ALA A 76 -8.79 -5.05 -22.30
CA ALA A 76 -10.18 -5.40 -22.00
C ALA A 76 -10.31 -6.22 -20.71
N ALA A 77 -9.46 -7.24 -20.53
CA ALA A 77 -9.49 -8.14 -19.37
C ALA A 77 -9.15 -7.47 -18.02
N ARG A 78 -8.60 -6.24 -18.03
CA ARG A 78 -8.21 -5.54 -16.80
C ARG A 78 -8.71 -4.08 -16.70
N THR A 79 -9.47 -3.60 -17.68
CA THR A 79 -10.00 -2.23 -17.70
C THR A 79 -11.52 -2.28 -17.58
N PHE A 80 -12.01 -2.15 -16.34
CA PHE A 80 -13.42 -2.34 -16.00
C PHE A 80 -14.15 -1.00 -15.90
N ILE A 81 -15.35 -0.89 -16.48
CA ILE A 81 -16.26 0.24 -16.22
C ILE A 81 -17.52 -0.29 -15.51
N ALA A 82 -17.88 0.35 -14.40
CA ALA A 82 -19.10 0.10 -13.63
C ALA A 82 -19.91 1.39 -13.51
N PRO A 83 -21.26 1.36 -13.48
CA PRO A 83 -22.07 2.57 -13.35
C PRO A 83 -21.89 3.25 -11.98
N GLU A 84 -21.79 4.59 -11.98
CA GLU A 84 -21.94 5.42 -10.78
C GLU A 84 -23.43 5.58 -10.42
N GLU A 85 -24.27 5.88 -11.42
CA GLU A 85 -25.72 5.94 -11.31
C GLU A 85 -26.36 4.66 -11.83
N GLN A 86 -26.84 3.84 -10.88
CA GLN A 86 -27.57 2.61 -11.14
C GLN A 86 -28.90 2.88 -11.86
N GLY A 87 -29.03 2.37 -13.09
CA GLY A 87 -30.21 2.53 -13.96
C GLY A 87 -30.00 3.46 -15.16
N SER A 88 -28.94 4.26 -15.16
CA SER A 88 -28.45 5.00 -16.34
C SER A 88 -27.51 4.10 -17.16
N PRO A 89 -27.41 4.25 -18.49
CA PRO A 89 -26.43 3.51 -19.30
C PRO A 89 -24.99 3.81 -18.84
N VAL A 90 -24.12 2.79 -18.84
CA VAL A 90 -22.69 2.99 -18.50
C VAL A 90 -21.99 3.81 -19.57
N VAL A 91 -22.29 3.55 -20.85
CA VAL A 91 -21.78 4.27 -22.01
C VAL A 91 -22.95 4.80 -22.84
N THR A 92 -22.95 6.10 -23.13
CA THR A 92 -23.98 6.74 -23.97
C THR A 92 -23.35 7.37 -25.21
N ALA A 93 -23.84 6.99 -26.39
CA ALA A 93 -23.65 7.71 -27.65
C ALA A 93 -24.98 8.36 -28.04
N ASN A 94 -25.03 9.69 -28.09
CA ASN A 94 -26.28 10.42 -28.35
C ASN A 94 -26.02 11.67 -29.21
N VAL A 95 -26.40 11.61 -30.48
CA VAL A 95 -26.06 12.63 -31.50
C VAL A 95 -24.54 12.83 -31.59
N VAL A 96 -23.81 11.73 -31.76
CA VAL A 96 -22.36 11.71 -31.98
C VAL A 96 -22.01 10.85 -33.19
N ASP A 97 -20.90 11.16 -33.84
CA ASP A 97 -20.48 10.50 -35.09
C ASP A 97 -18.98 10.20 -35.08
N ASP A 98 -18.55 9.18 -35.83
CA ASP A 98 -17.14 8.79 -36.02
C ASP A 98 -16.40 8.49 -34.69
N VAL A 99 -16.84 7.46 -33.94
CA VAL A 99 -16.26 7.10 -32.63
C VAL A 99 -16.00 5.61 -32.50
N THR A 100 -14.75 5.22 -32.17
CA THR A 100 -14.45 3.89 -31.66
C THR A 100 -14.48 3.87 -30.13
N PHE A 101 -15.34 3.04 -29.56
CA PHE A 101 -15.30 2.64 -28.16
C PHE A 101 -14.79 1.19 -28.05
N GLY A 102 -13.78 0.91 -27.22
CA GLY A 102 -13.29 -0.47 -27.11
C GLY A 102 -12.23 -0.81 -26.07
N ASN A 103 -11.86 -2.09 -26.01
CA ASN A 103 -10.90 -2.66 -25.05
C ASN A 103 -11.31 -2.45 -23.58
N PHE A 104 -12.59 -2.71 -23.26
CA PHE A 104 -13.15 -2.62 -21.90
C PHE A 104 -13.95 -3.86 -21.52
N THR A 105 -14.04 -4.13 -20.21
CA THR A 105 -15.09 -4.97 -19.62
C THR A 105 -16.11 -4.08 -18.91
N ILE A 106 -17.38 -4.13 -19.30
CA ILE A 106 -18.46 -3.40 -18.62
C ILE A 106 -19.18 -4.37 -17.67
N ILE A 107 -19.25 -4.00 -16.38
CA ILE A 107 -19.78 -4.81 -15.28
C ILE A 107 -20.91 -4.09 -14.54
N ASP A 108 -21.72 -4.83 -13.77
CA ASP A 108 -22.78 -4.31 -12.88
C ASP A 108 -23.79 -3.35 -13.56
N ALA A 109 -23.93 -3.46 -14.89
CA ALA A 109 -24.71 -2.53 -15.71
C ALA A 109 -26.21 -2.89 -15.72
N ALA A 110 -27.08 -1.87 -15.61
CA ALA A 110 -28.48 -2.05 -16.02
C ALA A 110 -28.58 -2.05 -17.56
N ILE A 111 -27.99 -1.03 -18.18
CA ILE A 111 -27.75 -0.94 -19.62
C ILE A 111 -26.25 -0.66 -19.78
N ALA A 112 -25.51 -1.47 -20.54
CA ALA A 112 -24.07 -1.24 -20.68
C ALA A 112 -23.77 -0.12 -21.70
N ILE A 113 -24.34 -0.21 -22.90
CA ILE A 113 -24.14 0.77 -23.98
C ILE A 113 -25.51 1.15 -24.59
N ASP A 114 -25.77 2.44 -24.75
CA ASP A 114 -26.98 2.97 -25.42
C ASP A 114 -26.56 3.94 -26.55
N VAL A 115 -26.99 3.64 -27.79
CA VAL A 115 -26.62 4.38 -29.01
C VAL A 115 -27.85 4.95 -29.70
N VAL A 116 -27.94 6.28 -29.74
CA VAL A 116 -29.13 7.04 -30.13
C VAL A 116 -28.77 8.12 -31.15
N ASN A 117 -29.43 8.14 -32.32
CA ASN A 117 -29.22 9.14 -33.38
C ASN A 117 -27.74 9.38 -33.74
N SER A 118 -26.92 8.33 -33.84
CA SER A 118 -25.46 8.41 -33.92
C SER A 118 -24.91 7.53 -35.05
N THR A 119 -23.98 8.03 -35.88
CA THR A 119 -23.48 7.30 -37.07
C THR A 119 -21.99 6.96 -36.99
N ALA A 120 -21.54 5.98 -37.77
CA ALA A 120 -20.14 5.50 -37.76
C ALA A 120 -19.58 5.21 -36.34
N ILE A 121 -20.39 4.58 -35.50
CA ILE A 121 -19.98 4.16 -34.14
C ILE A 121 -19.41 2.74 -34.22
N GLN A 122 -18.23 2.51 -33.67
CA GLN A 122 -17.65 1.18 -33.56
C GLN A 122 -17.53 0.76 -32.10
N VAL A 123 -18.11 -0.38 -31.75
CA VAL A 123 -17.90 -1.05 -30.46
C VAL A 123 -16.97 -2.24 -30.72
N ALA A 124 -15.71 -2.12 -30.30
CA ALA A 124 -14.64 -3.07 -30.60
C ALA A 124 -14.07 -3.71 -29.32
N ASN A 125 -13.67 -4.98 -29.36
CA ASN A 125 -12.97 -5.66 -28.25
C ASN A 125 -13.57 -5.31 -26.87
N THR A 126 -14.89 -5.45 -26.74
CA THR A 126 -15.62 -5.08 -25.52
C THR A 126 -16.34 -6.29 -24.97
N ILE A 127 -16.17 -6.52 -23.67
CA ILE A 127 -16.87 -7.54 -22.92
C ILE A 127 -18.01 -6.85 -22.17
N VAL A 128 -19.23 -7.36 -22.32
CA VAL A 128 -20.40 -6.91 -21.58
C VAL A 128 -20.88 -8.07 -20.72
N ASP A 129 -20.61 -7.94 -19.42
CA ASP A 129 -20.72 -8.99 -18.42
C ASP A 129 -21.94 -8.76 -17.53
N MET A 130 -22.89 -9.70 -17.57
CA MET A 130 -24.08 -9.76 -16.71
C MET A 130 -24.95 -8.49 -16.69
N ALA A 131 -25.15 -7.80 -17.84
CA ALA A 131 -26.03 -6.63 -17.88
C ALA A 131 -27.48 -7.02 -17.55
N ALA A 132 -28.01 -6.40 -16.48
CA ALA A 132 -29.27 -6.77 -15.85
C ALA A 132 -30.52 -6.43 -16.69
N GLN A 133 -30.38 -5.65 -17.77
CA GLN A 133 -31.45 -5.40 -18.74
C GLN A 133 -30.98 -5.57 -20.18
N ILE A 134 -30.01 -4.76 -20.64
CA ILE A 134 -29.53 -4.77 -22.03
C ILE A 134 -28.02 -4.52 -22.07
N GLY A 135 -27.27 -5.33 -22.82
CA GLY A 135 -25.88 -5.06 -23.12
C GLY A 135 -25.74 -3.83 -24.02
N LEU A 136 -26.08 -3.97 -25.30
CA LEU A 136 -26.08 -2.87 -26.27
C LEU A 136 -27.50 -2.57 -26.77
N ARG A 137 -27.93 -1.31 -26.65
CA ARG A 137 -29.12 -0.78 -27.33
C ARG A 137 -28.71 0.12 -28.49
N VAL A 138 -29.35 -0.07 -29.65
CA VAL A 138 -29.19 0.77 -30.84
C VAL A 138 -30.56 1.22 -31.34
N ASP A 139 -30.77 2.54 -31.41
CA ASP A 139 -32.02 3.16 -31.87
C ASP A 139 -32.16 3.13 -33.41
N VAL A 140 -33.33 3.54 -33.92
CA VAL A 140 -33.74 3.42 -35.34
C VAL A 140 -32.88 4.24 -36.31
N ASP A 141 -32.37 5.39 -35.87
CA ASP A 141 -31.64 6.37 -36.68
C ASP A 141 -30.12 6.35 -36.36
N SER A 142 -29.57 5.18 -36.02
CA SER A 142 -28.15 4.97 -35.67
C SER A 142 -27.45 3.97 -36.61
N GLU A 143 -26.12 4.05 -36.71
CA GLU A 143 -25.26 3.11 -37.46
C GLU A 143 -24.12 2.65 -36.53
N VAL A 144 -24.00 1.32 -36.34
CA VAL A 144 -23.09 0.74 -35.33
C VAL A 144 -22.41 -0.54 -35.83
N ASP A 145 -21.09 -0.57 -35.83
CA ASP A 145 -20.29 -1.79 -36.05
C ASP A 145 -19.89 -2.41 -34.70
N VAL A 146 -20.38 -3.62 -34.41
CA VAL A 146 -19.98 -4.41 -33.24
C VAL A 146 -18.99 -5.48 -33.69
N VAL A 147 -17.76 -5.42 -33.18
CA VAL A 147 -16.63 -6.22 -33.71
C VAL A 147 -15.81 -6.84 -32.58
N ASN A 148 -15.53 -8.14 -32.65
CA ASN A 148 -14.68 -8.85 -31.67
C ASN A 148 -15.18 -8.67 -30.21
N CYS A 149 -16.50 -8.66 -29.97
CA CYS A 149 -17.06 -8.43 -28.63
C CYS A 149 -17.48 -9.73 -27.94
N ILE A 150 -17.74 -9.68 -26.63
CA ILE A 150 -18.33 -10.79 -25.87
C ILE A 150 -19.52 -10.26 -25.07
N PHE A 151 -20.69 -10.84 -25.29
CA PHE A 151 -21.88 -10.62 -24.46
C PHE A 151 -22.13 -11.88 -23.63
N TYR A 152 -21.84 -11.79 -22.33
CA TYR A 152 -21.91 -12.90 -21.37
C TYR A 152 -23.03 -12.69 -20.34
N GLU A 153 -23.92 -13.68 -20.20
CA GLU A 153 -24.99 -13.77 -19.19
C GLU A 153 -25.91 -12.52 -19.08
N ASN A 154 -26.12 -11.79 -20.18
CA ASN A 154 -27.00 -10.61 -20.23
C ASN A 154 -28.48 -11.00 -20.34
N ALA A 155 -29.37 -10.18 -19.77
CA ALA A 155 -30.81 -10.35 -19.97
C ALA A 155 -31.24 -10.13 -21.44
N ILE A 156 -30.61 -9.18 -22.11
CA ILE A 156 -30.63 -9.01 -23.57
C ILE A 156 -29.21 -8.60 -23.97
N ALA A 157 -28.53 -9.34 -24.84
CA ALA A 157 -27.19 -8.95 -25.30
C ALA A 157 -27.27 -7.74 -26.24
N ILE A 158 -27.98 -7.84 -27.37
CA ILE A 158 -28.19 -6.71 -28.29
C ILE A 158 -29.70 -6.46 -28.55
N GLN A 159 -30.12 -5.21 -28.40
CA GLN A 159 -31.42 -4.70 -28.87
C GLN A 159 -31.17 -3.67 -29.96
N ARG A 160 -31.40 -4.02 -31.24
CA ARG A 160 -31.19 -3.12 -32.38
C ARG A 160 -32.52 -2.79 -33.07
N ALA A 161 -32.78 -1.51 -33.29
CA ALA A 161 -33.98 -1.02 -33.98
C ALA A 161 -33.73 -0.68 -35.46
N THR A 162 -32.50 -0.91 -35.94
CA THR A 162 -32.02 -0.67 -37.31
C THR A 162 -31.39 -1.95 -37.90
N VAL A 163 -31.25 -2.01 -39.23
CA VAL A 163 -30.41 -3.00 -39.92
C VAL A 163 -28.95 -2.55 -40.06
N ASP A 164 -28.68 -1.25 -39.86
CA ASP A 164 -27.35 -0.63 -39.95
C ASP A 164 -26.52 -0.84 -38.66
N ALA A 165 -26.93 -1.81 -37.84
CA ALA A 165 -26.19 -2.29 -36.67
C ALA A 165 -25.58 -3.65 -36.98
N GLN A 166 -24.37 -3.63 -37.53
CA GLN A 166 -23.60 -4.80 -37.96
C GLN A 166 -22.96 -5.50 -36.76
N VAL A 167 -22.87 -6.83 -36.79
CA VAL A 167 -22.24 -7.62 -35.74
C VAL A 167 -21.31 -8.66 -36.36
N THR A 168 -20.03 -8.63 -35.99
CA THR A 168 -19.00 -9.53 -36.53
C THR A 168 -18.09 -10.06 -35.42
N ASN A 169 -17.58 -11.29 -35.59
CA ASN A 169 -16.62 -11.95 -34.68
C ASN A 169 -17.03 -11.90 -33.19
N THR A 170 -18.32 -11.84 -32.89
CA THR A 170 -18.82 -11.53 -31.55
C THR A 170 -19.39 -12.78 -30.88
N GLY A 171 -19.00 -13.03 -29.63
CA GLY A 171 -19.48 -14.14 -28.82
C GLY A 171 -20.74 -13.79 -28.04
N PHE A 172 -21.76 -14.64 -28.12
CA PHE A 172 -23.00 -14.58 -27.34
C PHE A 172 -23.09 -15.83 -26.46
N ILE A 173 -22.91 -15.66 -25.14
CA ILE A 173 -22.82 -16.77 -24.19
C ILE A 173 -23.82 -16.58 -23.05
N GLY A 174 -24.72 -17.55 -22.85
CA GLY A 174 -25.61 -17.62 -21.69
C GLY A 174 -26.65 -16.49 -21.58
N ASN A 175 -26.88 -15.72 -22.63
CA ASN A 175 -27.83 -14.59 -22.58
C ASN A 175 -29.27 -15.10 -22.59
N THR A 176 -30.20 -14.40 -21.93
CA THR A 176 -31.63 -14.75 -22.02
C THR A 176 -32.19 -14.42 -23.42
N VAL A 177 -31.65 -13.38 -24.06
CA VAL A 177 -31.93 -13.02 -25.46
C VAL A 177 -30.63 -12.57 -26.12
N ALA A 178 -30.20 -13.24 -27.20
CA ALA A 178 -28.98 -12.88 -27.91
C ALA A 178 -29.15 -11.57 -28.71
N ILE A 179 -30.11 -11.54 -29.65
CA ILE A 179 -30.35 -10.36 -30.50
C ILE A 179 -31.85 -10.15 -30.70
N THR A 180 -32.34 -8.93 -30.46
CA THR A 180 -33.77 -8.60 -30.61
C THR A 180 -34.03 -7.24 -31.26
N SER A 181 -35.28 -7.01 -31.68
CA SER A 181 -35.74 -5.80 -32.35
C SER A 181 -37.06 -5.29 -31.76
N PRO A 182 -37.16 -4.01 -31.39
CA PRO A 182 -38.41 -3.40 -30.95
C PRO A 182 -39.34 -3.00 -32.13
N VAL A 183 -38.84 -2.93 -33.37
CA VAL A 183 -39.58 -2.42 -34.54
C VAL A 183 -40.14 -3.51 -35.46
N GLY A 184 -39.75 -4.77 -35.26
CA GLY A 184 -40.26 -5.93 -35.99
C GLY A 184 -39.17 -6.96 -36.30
N ALA A 185 -39.56 -8.15 -36.76
CA ALA A 185 -38.60 -9.15 -37.19
C ALA A 185 -37.83 -8.67 -38.43
N PHE A 186 -36.50 -8.57 -38.32
CA PHE A 186 -35.64 -8.36 -39.49
C PHE A 186 -35.70 -9.62 -40.35
N VAL A 187 -36.16 -9.46 -41.59
CA VAL A 187 -36.45 -10.60 -42.49
C VAL A 187 -35.18 -11.14 -43.16
N ASP A 188 -34.03 -10.46 -42.99
CA ASP A 188 -32.74 -10.90 -43.49
C ASP A 188 -31.67 -10.85 -42.39
N PRO A 189 -31.49 -11.93 -41.61
CA PRO A 189 -30.42 -12.02 -40.61
C PRO A 189 -29.04 -12.25 -41.24
N GLY A 190 -28.96 -12.50 -42.56
CA GLY A 190 -27.76 -13.02 -43.21
C GLY A 190 -26.62 -12.02 -43.39
N ASP A 191 -26.90 -10.74 -43.67
CA ASP A 191 -25.84 -9.77 -43.98
C ASP A 191 -25.41 -8.92 -42.77
N SER A 192 -26.02 -9.11 -41.59
CA SER A 192 -25.89 -8.18 -40.44
C SER A 192 -25.45 -8.82 -39.11
N VAL A 193 -25.23 -10.14 -39.09
CA VAL A 193 -24.67 -10.89 -37.96
C VAL A 193 -23.83 -12.01 -38.58
N ASP A 194 -22.52 -11.86 -38.59
CA ASP A 194 -21.61 -12.71 -39.38
C ASP A 194 -20.43 -13.23 -38.54
N ASN A 195 -20.00 -14.47 -38.80
CA ASN A 195 -18.95 -15.17 -38.04
C ASN A 195 -19.04 -14.98 -36.50
N CYS A 196 -20.26 -15.02 -35.96
CA CYS A 196 -20.51 -14.86 -34.52
C CYS A 196 -20.56 -16.22 -33.81
N GLY A 197 -20.13 -16.23 -32.55
CA GLY A 197 -20.06 -17.42 -31.70
C GLY A 197 -21.25 -17.51 -30.76
N PHE A 198 -21.82 -18.70 -30.55
CA PHE A 198 -23.02 -18.89 -29.73
C PHE A 198 -22.87 -20.09 -28.78
N LEU A 199 -23.23 -19.86 -27.51
CA LEU A 199 -23.42 -20.91 -26.51
C LEU A 199 -24.59 -20.56 -25.58
N ASP A 200 -25.50 -21.50 -25.41
CA ASP A 200 -26.51 -21.51 -24.34
C ASP A 200 -27.40 -20.24 -24.24
N ASN A 201 -27.70 -19.57 -25.35
CA ASN A 201 -28.63 -18.42 -25.34
C ASN A 201 -30.10 -18.91 -25.36
N ASP A 202 -30.93 -18.46 -24.41
CA ASP A 202 -32.25 -19.07 -24.19
C ASP A 202 -33.26 -18.83 -25.33
N ASP A 203 -33.12 -17.76 -26.10
CA ASP A 203 -33.97 -17.43 -27.25
C ASP A 203 -33.63 -18.20 -28.53
N LEU A 204 -32.40 -18.75 -28.62
CA LEU A 204 -31.92 -19.46 -29.80
C LEU A 204 -32.12 -20.98 -29.71
N LYS A 205 -32.32 -21.52 -28.50
CA LYS A 205 -32.51 -22.95 -28.21
C LYS A 205 -33.82 -23.50 -28.80
N ASP A 206 -33.74 -24.13 -29.98
CA ASP A 206 -34.74 -25.11 -30.43
C ASP A 206 -34.22 -26.52 -30.15
N SER A 207 -35.04 -27.35 -29.50
CA SER A 207 -34.76 -28.77 -29.27
C SER A 207 -33.42 -29.08 -28.56
N GLY A 208 -32.85 -28.08 -27.87
CA GLY A 208 -31.59 -28.17 -27.13
C GLY A 208 -30.33 -27.76 -27.92
N VAL A 209 -30.49 -27.06 -29.06
CA VAL A 209 -29.41 -26.51 -29.88
C VAL A 209 -29.77 -25.10 -30.36
N ASP A 210 -28.78 -24.24 -30.57
CA ASP A 210 -29.00 -22.88 -31.05
C ASP A 210 -29.28 -22.89 -32.57
N THR A 211 -30.40 -22.31 -33.00
CA THR A 211 -30.90 -22.44 -34.40
C THR A 211 -31.31 -21.13 -35.09
N GLY A 212 -31.41 -20.02 -34.36
CA GLY A 212 -31.78 -18.69 -34.89
C GLY A 212 -30.58 -17.83 -35.28
N LEU A 213 -29.57 -18.42 -35.91
CA LEU A 213 -28.23 -17.81 -36.08
C LEU A 213 -28.11 -16.94 -37.34
N GLY A 214 -27.08 -16.10 -37.36
CA GLY A 214 -26.64 -15.34 -38.54
C GLY A 214 -25.86 -16.20 -39.55
N THR A 215 -25.02 -15.58 -40.38
CA THR A 215 -24.11 -16.29 -41.30
C THR A 215 -22.86 -16.80 -40.60
N ASP A 216 -22.33 -17.90 -41.15
CA ASP A 216 -21.07 -18.56 -40.78
C ASP A 216 -20.81 -18.66 -39.26
N SER A 217 -21.91 -18.84 -38.51
CA SER A 217 -21.95 -18.87 -37.06
C SER A 217 -21.29 -20.11 -36.47
N VAL A 218 -20.55 -19.93 -35.37
CA VAL A 218 -19.91 -21.01 -34.62
C VAL A 218 -20.74 -21.32 -33.38
N VAL A 219 -21.06 -22.60 -33.15
CA VAL A 219 -21.77 -23.05 -31.94
C VAL A 219 -20.88 -23.95 -31.10
N GLY A 220 -20.69 -23.60 -29.84
CA GLY A 220 -19.95 -24.42 -28.88
C GLY A 220 -19.35 -23.63 -27.72
N ASP A 221 -18.90 -24.35 -26.71
CA ASP A 221 -18.26 -23.78 -25.52
C ASP A 221 -16.94 -23.08 -25.92
N PRO A 222 -16.78 -21.76 -25.70
CA PRO A 222 -15.55 -21.02 -26.04
C PRO A 222 -14.39 -21.34 -25.09
N ARG A 223 -14.64 -22.09 -24.01
CA ARG A 223 -13.66 -22.57 -23.04
C ARG A 223 -12.85 -21.43 -22.43
N PHE A 224 -13.53 -20.43 -21.90
CA PHE A 224 -12.92 -19.29 -21.22
C PHE A 224 -12.02 -19.71 -20.04
N VAL A 225 -11.03 -18.87 -19.72
CA VAL A 225 -10.02 -19.14 -18.69
C VAL A 225 -10.58 -19.05 -17.27
N ASP A 226 -11.22 -17.95 -16.88
CA ASP A 226 -11.89 -17.81 -15.59
C ASP A 226 -12.91 -16.67 -15.61
N THR A 227 -14.14 -16.96 -16.05
CA THR A 227 -15.21 -15.95 -16.12
C THR A 227 -15.56 -15.36 -14.75
N ALA A 228 -15.37 -16.11 -13.65
CA ALA A 228 -15.60 -15.61 -12.30
C ALA A 228 -14.56 -14.58 -11.84
N ALA A 229 -13.41 -14.52 -12.53
CA ALA A 229 -12.37 -13.49 -12.36
C ALA A 229 -12.39 -12.42 -13.47
N GLY A 230 -13.34 -12.48 -14.40
CA GLY A 230 -13.36 -11.62 -15.60
C GLY A 230 -12.35 -12.00 -16.68
N ASP A 231 -11.72 -13.17 -16.59
CA ASP A 231 -10.75 -13.64 -17.59
C ASP A 231 -11.45 -14.44 -18.71
N PHE A 232 -11.82 -13.70 -19.76
CA PHE A 232 -12.48 -14.20 -20.96
C PHE A 232 -11.50 -14.61 -22.08
N HIS A 233 -10.20 -14.76 -21.81
CA HIS A 233 -9.30 -15.43 -22.77
C HIS A 233 -9.77 -16.87 -23.00
N ILE A 234 -9.51 -17.42 -24.19
CA ILE A 234 -9.93 -18.79 -24.55
C ILE A 234 -8.81 -19.82 -24.35
N ARG A 235 -9.20 -21.06 -24.03
CA ARG A 235 -8.29 -22.20 -23.79
C ARG A 235 -8.11 -23.07 -25.03
N GLU A 236 -7.03 -23.85 -25.07
CA GLU A 236 -6.72 -24.78 -26.16
C GLU A 236 -7.89 -25.72 -26.48
N GLY A 237 -8.26 -25.78 -27.76
CA GLY A 237 -9.40 -26.56 -28.26
C GLY A 237 -10.76 -25.90 -28.00
N SER A 238 -10.80 -24.58 -27.90
CA SER A 238 -12.01 -23.77 -28.11
C SER A 238 -12.41 -23.80 -29.60
N PRO A 239 -13.71 -23.83 -29.94
CA PRO A 239 -14.19 -23.69 -31.31
C PRO A 239 -14.09 -22.27 -31.86
N PHE A 240 -13.83 -21.26 -30.99
CA PHE A 240 -13.73 -19.85 -31.40
C PHE A 240 -12.34 -19.48 -31.94
N ILE A 241 -11.34 -20.37 -31.79
CA ILE A 241 -9.99 -20.19 -32.34
C ILE A 241 -10.03 -20.30 -33.87
N ASP A 242 -9.40 -19.36 -34.59
CA ASP A 242 -9.24 -19.34 -36.06
C ASP A 242 -10.56 -19.34 -36.88
N THR A 243 -11.70 -18.93 -36.30
CA THR A 243 -13.04 -19.03 -36.95
C THR A 243 -13.75 -17.73 -37.27
N GLY A 244 -13.16 -16.57 -36.95
CA GLY A 244 -13.66 -15.24 -37.30
C GLY A 244 -13.29 -14.77 -38.71
N ILE A 245 -13.54 -13.50 -38.98
CA ILE A 245 -13.19 -12.76 -40.21
C ILE A 245 -11.99 -11.86 -39.94
N GLY A 246 -11.05 -11.83 -40.87
CA GLY A 246 -9.85 -10.99 -40.80
C GLY A 246 -8.68 -11.72 -40.15
N ASN A 247 -7.72 -10.95 -39.64
CA ASN A 247 -6.50 -11.48 -39.04
C ASN A 247 -6.51 -11.26 -37.53
N ASP A 248 -5.94 -12.22 -36.79
CA ASP A 248 -5.53 -11.99 -35.42
C ASP A 248 -4.31 -11.04 -35.40
N SER A 249 -4.29 -10.11 -34.43
CA SER A 249 -3.16 -9.21 -34.19
C SER A 249 -2.07 -9.81 -33.31
N ILE A 250 -2.36 -10.89 -32.57
CA ILE A 250 -1.44 -11.52 -31.62
C ILE A 250 -0.47 -12.46 -32.32
N ASP A 251 -0.97 -13.37 -33.17
CA ASP A 251 -0.16 -14.41 -33.84
C ASP A 251 -0.18 -14.37 -35.38
N ASN A 252 -1.05 -13.56 -36.00
CA ASN A 252 -1.26 -13.40 -37.44
C ASN A 252 -1.96 -14.58 -38.15
N THR A 253 -2.77 -15.37 -37.44
CA THR A 253 -3.68 -16.34 -38.07
C THR A 253 -5.02 -15.70 -38.46
N THR A 254 -6.07 -16.51 -38.66
CA THR A 254 -7.44 -16.02 -38.84
C THR A 254 -7.92 -15.46 -37.51
N ALA A 255 -8.67 -14.36 -37.51
CA ALA A 255 -9.17 -13.79 -36.25
C ALA A 255 -9.98 -14.81 -35.42
N ASP A 256 -9.81 -14.82 -34.11
CA ASP A 256 -10.68 -15.54 -33.19
C ASP A 256 -12.02 -14.81 -33.02
N ILE A 257 -13.05 -15.55 -32.61
CA ILE A 257 -14.32 -14.98 -32.19
C ILE A 257 -14.22 -14.52 -30.73
N GLY A 258 -14.62 -13.26 -30.47
CA GLY A 258 -14.59 -12.62 -29.16
C GLY A 258 -13.47 -11.59 -29.02
N ALA A 259 -13.24 -11.16 -27.78
CA ALA A 259 -12.32 -10.06 -27.43
C ALA A 259 -10.85 -10.31 -27.78
N PHE A 260 -10.37 -11.55 -27.71
CA PHE A 260 -8.93 -11.85 -27.54
C PHE A 260 -8.19 -12.40 -28.76
N GLY A 261 -8.72 -12.28 -29.98
CA GLY A 261 -7.96 -12.67 -31.18
C GLY A 261 -8.35 -11.95 -32.48
N GLY A 262 -8.81 -10.71 -32.41
CA GLY A 262 -9.02 -9.87 -33.59
C GLY A 262 -7.98 -8.76 -33.77
N GLN A 263 -8.21 -7.87 -34.75
CA GLN A 263 -7.34 -6.71 -35.04
C GLN A 263 -7.17 -5.68 -33.89
N PHE A 264 -7.95 -5.83 -32.81
CA PHE A 264 -7.95 -4.95 -31.63
C PHE A 264 -7.65 -5.70 -30.32
N ALA A 265 -7.26 -6.98 -30.40
CA ALA A 265 -7.05 -7.84 -29.25
C ALA A 265 -5.91 -7.35 -28.34
N ASP A 266 -5.96 -7.77 -27.08
CA ASP A 266 -4.92 -7.47 -26.10
C ASP A 266 -3.69 -8.35 -26.37
N VAL A 267 -2.61 -7.74 -26.85
CA VAL A 267 -1.41 -8.47 -27.35
C VAL A 267 -0.58 -9.14 -26.24
N PHE A 268 -0.80 -8.80 -24.97
CA PHE A 268 -0.02 -9.31 -23.84
C PHE A 268 -0.81 -10.36 -23.04
N PRO A 269 -0.19 -11.50 -22.65
CA PRO A 269 -0.86 -12.50 -21.82
C PRO A 269 -1.34 -11.94 -20.48
N PHE A 270 -2.46 -12.47 -19.99
CA PHE A 270 -2.97 -12.12 -18.67
C PHE A 270 -1.91 -12.37 -17.56
N PRO A 271 -1.75 -11.46 -16.57
CA PRO A 271 -0.75 -11.63 -15.52
C PRO A 271 -1.03 -12.83 -14.62
N LEU A 272 0.03 -13.39 -14.05
CA LEU A 272 -0.08 -14.49 -13.10
C LEU A 272 -0.49 -14.01 -11.70
N PRO A 273 -1.19 -14.85 -10.92
CA PRO A 273 -1.24 -14.71 -9.46
C PRO A 273 0.15 -14.72 -8.83
N ALA A 274 0.25 -14.24 -7.58
CA ALA A 274 1.50 -14.33 -6.82
C ALA A 274 1.97 -15.79 -6.69
N PRO A 275 3.28 -16.08 -6.85
CA PRO A 275 3.79 -17.44 -6.62
C PRO A 275 3.70 -17.82 -5.15
N ASP A 276 3.36 -19.07 -4.86
CA ASP A 276 3.59 -19.65 -3.54
C ASP A 276 5.10 -19.87 -3.37
N VAL A 277 5.69 -19.30 -2.31
CA VAL A 277 7.14 -19.35 -2.06
C VAL A 277 7.46 -20.02 -0.73
N SER A 278 8.46 -20.90 -0.73
CA SER A 278 8.86 -21.67 0.46
C SER A 278 10.37 -21.80 0.59
N ASP A 279 10.86 -21.87 1.83
CA ASP A 279 12.26 -22.15 2.12
C ASP A 279 12.55 -23.62 1.82
N ALA A 280 13.38 -23.83 0.80
CA ALA A 280 13.81 -25.13 0.32
C ALA A 280 15.26 -25.43 0.75
N SER A 281 15.79 -24.69 1.71
CA SER A 281 17.12 -24.94 2.29
C SER A 281 17.17 -26.31 2.96
N GLY A 282 18.27 -27.03 2.78
CA GLY A 282 18.47 -28.33 3.43
C GLY A 282 18.53 -28.21 4.96
N ALA A 283 18.38 -29.33 5.67
CA ALA A 283 18.41 -29.37 7.14
C ALA A 283 19.70 -28.83 7.81
N THR A 284 20.76 -28.59 7.04
CA THR A 284 22.01 -27.96 7.45
C THR A 284 22.45 -26.94 6.38
N PRO A 285 21.93 -25.70 6.39
CA PRO A 285 22.33 -24.68 5.43
C PRO A 285 23.67 -24.01 5.85
N PRO A 286 24.43 -23.39 4.93
CA PRO A 286 24.21 -23.30 3.47
C PRO A 286 24.48 -24.62 2.72
N PRO A 287 24.05 -24.77 1.44
CA PRO A 287 23.41 -23.76 0.59
C PRO A 287 22.00 -23.39 1.02
N TYR A 288 21.58 -22.17 0.69
CA TYR A 288 20.20 -21.70 0.83
C TYR A 288 19.46 -21.88 -0.49
N SER A 289 18.15 -22.14 -0.42
CA SER A 289 17.31 -22.35 -1.60
C SER A 289 15.87 -21.92 -1.35
N ALA A 290 15.20 -21.49 -2.42
CA ALA A 290 13.78 -21.15 -2.40
C ALA A 290 13.05 -21.89 -3.51
N THR A 291 11.94 -22.56 -3.18
CA THR A 291 11.03 -23.15 -4.17
C THR A 291 9.86 -22.21 -4.39
N LEU A 292 9.57 -21.94 -5.66
CA LEU A 292 8.41 -21.20 -6.13
C LEU A 292 7.48 -22.17 -6.87
N GLU A 293 6.18 -22.05 -6.62
CA GLU A 293 5.11 -22.77 -7.32
C GLU A 293 4.04 -21.77 -7.75
N TRP A 294 3.41 -21.96 -8.91
CA TRP A 294 2.36 -21.06 -9.39
C TRP A 294 1.27 -21.80 -10.17
N LEU A 295 0.10 -21.17 -10.27
CA LEU A 295 -0.95 -21.61 -11.18
C LEU A 295 -0.54 -21.26 -12.63
N PRO A 296 -0.73 -22.16 -13.62
CA PRO A 296 -0.45 -21.85 -15.02
C PRO A 296 -1.41 -20.79 -15.55
N ASN A 297 -0.94 -19.93 -16.46
CA ASN A 297 -1.83 -19.14 -17.32
C ASN A 297 -2.42 -20.10 -18.37
N LEU A 298 -3.75 -20.23 -18.38
CA LEU A 298 -4.47 -21.23 -19.20
C LEU A 298 -4.89 -20.72 -20.59
N ALA A 299 -4.56 -19.48 -20.98
CA ALA A 299 -4.83 -18.98 -22.32
C ALA A 299 -4.12 -19.85 -23.37
N TYR A 300 -4.77 -20.12 -24.51
CA TYR A 300 -4.30 -21.11 -25.49
C TYR A 300 -2.95 -20.81 -26.14
N LEU A 301 -2.51 -19.54 -26.13
CA LEU A 301 -1.20 -19.08 -26.59
C LEU A 301 -0.10 -19.21 -25.51
N VAL A 302 -0.44 -19.48 -24.24
CA VAL A 302 0.54 -19.76 -23.19
C VAL A 302 0.56 -21.25 -22.87
N THR A 303 -0.60 -21.83 -22.55
CA THR A 303 -0.76 -23.28 -22.34
C THR A 303 -1.28 -23.91 -23.62
N ASN A 304 -0.33 -24.37 -24.44
CA ASN A 304 -0.55 -25.04 -25.73
C ASN A 304 0.18 -26.38 -25.76
N SER A 305 -0.48 -27.48 -26.14
CA SER A 305 0.14 -28.81 -26.14
C SER A 305 1.16 -29.05 -27.27
N ALA A 306 1.13 -28.24 -28.33
CA ALA A 306 2.02 -28.36 -29.48
C ALA A 306 3.22 -27.40 -29.42
N ASN A 307 2.98 -26.14 -29.02
CA ASN A 307 4.00 -25.10 -28.88
C ASN A 307 3.69 -24.26 -27.63
N SER A 308 4.07 -24.72 -26.44
CA SER A 308 3.83 -23.97 -25.21
C SER A 308 4.59 -22.62 -25.18
N GLY A 309 4.00 -21.64 -24.49
CA GLY A 309 4.68 -20.43 -24.05
C GLY A 309 5.73 -20.72 -22.96
N SER A 310 6.06 -19.72 -22.15
CA SER A 310 7.02 -19.90 -21.05
C SER A 310 6.81 -18.94 -19.89
N TYR A 311 7.40 -19.24 -18.75
CA TYR A 311 7.42 -18.41 -17.58
C TYR A 311 8.83 -17.90 -17.27
N ARG A 312 8.91 -16.70 -16.69
CA ARG A 312 10.13 -16.14 -16.09
C ARG A 312 9.95 -15.85 -14.63
N VAL A 313 10.98 -16.15 -13.85
CA VAL A 313 11.05 -15.86 -12.42
C VAL A 313 11.98 -14.68 -12.18
N TYR A 314 11.39 -13.60 -11.71
CA TYR A 314 12.08 -12.39 -11.30
C TYR A 314 12.30 -12.43 -9.79
N TYR A 315 13.50 -12.07 -9.35
CA TYR A 315 13.81 -12.02 -7.93
C TYR A 315 14.80 -10.91 -7.59
N ARG A 316 14.75 -10.45 -6.33
CA ARG A 316 15.77 -9.58 -5.72
C ARG A 316 15.75 -9.69 -4.20
N GLN A 317 16.78 -9.17 -3.53
CA GLN A 317 16.88 -9.21 -2.06
C GLN A 317 16.77 -7.81 -1.43
N ASN A 318 16.03 -7.74 -0.31
CA ASN A 318 15.81 -6.59 0.58
C ASN A 318 15.10 -5.36 -0.01
N GLN A 319 14.53 -5.47 -1.21
CA GLN A 319 13.77 -4.39 -1.83
C GLN A 319 12.56 -4.96 -2.61
N SER A 320 11.40 -4.34 -2.43
CA SER A 320 10.18 -4.60 -3.20
C SER A 320 10.18 -3.85 -4.53
N GLY A 321 9.54 -4.45 -5.53
CA GLY A 321 9.28 -3.88 -6.84
C GLY A 321 10.47 -3.89 -7.81
N PRO A 322 10.21 -3.61 -9.10
CA PRO A 322 11.23 -3.60 -10.15
C PRO A 322 12.24 -2.44 -9.99
N PRO A 323 13.44 -2.54 -10.61
CA PRO A 323 13.92 -3.69 -11.38
C PRO A 323 14.30 -4.87 -10.47
N TYR A 324 13.88 -6.08 -10.85
CA TYR A 324 14.27 -7.30 -10.16
C TYR A 324 15.69 -7.71 -10.55
N ASP A 325 16.65 -7.25 -9.78
CA ASP A 325 18.09 -7.25 -10.05
C ASP A 325 18.87 -8.29 -9.22
N GLY A 326 18.23 -9.36 -8.75
CA GLY A 326 18.89 -10.46 -8.05
C GLY A 326 19.96 -11.15 -8.91
N THR A 327 21.12 -11.44 -8.33
CA THR A 327 22.28 -12.00 -9.05
C THR A 327 22.92 -13.22 -8.37
N ASP A 328 22.36 -13.72 -7.27
CA ASP A 328 23.05 -14.65 -6.38
C ASP A 328 22.63 -16.12 -6.51
N ALA A 329 21.49 -16.43 -7.14
CA ALA A 329 21.07 -17.81 -7.37
C ALA A 329 22.03 -18.57 -8.31
N GLY A 330 22.12 -19.88 -8.11
CA GLY A 330 23.11 -20.75 -8.75
C GLY A 330 24.55 -20.30 -8.47
N ASN A 331 24.83 -19.75 -7.29
CA ASN A 331 26.12 -19.17 -6.93
C ASN A 331 26.62 -18.14 -7.97
N GLY A 332 25.71 -17.28 -8.43
CA GLY A 332 25.96 -16.26 -9.45
C GLY A 332 25.73 -16.69 -10.90
N THR A 333 25.26 -17.92 -11.16
CA THR A 333 25.00 -18.41 -12.53
C THR A 333 23.56 -18.26 -13.00
N GLN A 334 22.62 -17.93 -12.11
CA GLN A 334 21.20 -17.73 -12.42
C GLN A 334 20.72 -16.34 -11.96
N PRO A 335 21.17 -15.24 -12.61
CA PRO A 335 20.64 -13.91 -12.33
C PRO A 335 19.16 -13.80 -12.73
N SER A 336 18.45 -12.83 -12.15
CA SER A 336 17.08 -12.46 -12.51
C SER A 336 17.05 -11.76 -13.90
N PRO A 337 16.08 -12.07 -14.78
CA PRO A 337 15.10 -13.16 -14.67
C PRO A 337 15.69 -14.54 -14.95
N VAL A 338 15.16 -15.55 -14.24
CA VAL A 338 15.45 -16.97 -14.49
C VAL A 338 14.35 -17.54 -15.38
N GLU A 339 14.72 -18.04 -16.56
CA GLU A 339 13.83 -18.72 -17.49
C GLU A 339 13.36 -20.06 -16.89
N ALA A 340 12.05 -20.27 -16.74
CA ALA A 340 11.47 -21.51 -16.19
C ALA A 340 10.89 -22.44 -17.27
N GLY A 341 10.79 -21.99 -18.52
CA GLY A 341 10.12 -22.76 -19.58
C GLY A 341 8.62 -22.87 -19.32
N ASP A 342 8.00 -23.98 -19.69
CA ASP A 342 6.58 -24.28 -19.46
C ASP A 342 6.27 -24.83 -18.05
N ALA A 343 7.28 -24.99 -17.20
CA ALA A 343 7.12 -25.49 -15.84
C ALA A 343 6.36 -24.50 -14.94
N THR A 344 5.50 -25.01 -14.05
CA THR A 344 4.77 -24.23 -13.04
C THR A 344 5.45 -24.22 -11.66
N SER A 345 6.73 -24.61 -11.61
CA SER A 345 7.55 -24.57 -10.41
C SER A 345 9.03 -24.46 -10.77
N ILE A 346 9.79 -23.72 -9.96
CA ILE A 346 11.24 -23.70 -10.01
C ILE A 346 11.82 -23.68 -8.60
N THR A 347 13.00 -24.27 -8.41
CA THR A 347 13.79 -24.10 -7.18
C THR A 347 15.05 -23.32 -7.52
N LEU A 348 15.18 -22.12 -6.95
CA LEU A 348 16.41 -21.33 -6.99
C LEU A 348 17.36 -21.88 -5.94
N THR A 349 18.53 -22.35 -6.37
CA THR A 349 19.53 -23.00 -5.52
C THR A 349 20.72 -22.09 -5.23
N GLU A 350 21.52 -22.44 -4.23
CA GLU A 350 22.79 -21.77 -3.90
C GLU A 350 22.67 -20.24 -3.71
N LEU A 351 21.54 -19.78 -3.18
CA LEU A 351 21.29 -18.37 -2.83
C LEU A 351 22.32 -17.87 -1.81
N GLN A 352 22.66 -16.58 -1.89
CA GLN A 352 23.61 -15.90 -1.00
C GLN A 352 22.93 -14.77 -0.22
N PRO A 353 22.04 -15.11 0.73
CA PRO A 353 21.27 -14.14 1.49
C PRO A 353 22.18 -13.18 2.25
N SER A 354 22.03 -11.88 1.98
CA SER A 354 22.75 -10.80 2.65
C SER A 354 21.77 -9.68 2.99
N ALA A 355 22.02 -8.95 4.06
CA ALA A 355 21.25 -7.75 4.40
C ALA A 355 22.19 -6.66 4.92
N PRO A 356 21.94 -5.37 4.60
CA PRO A 356 22.70 -4.29 5.20
C PRO A 356 22.50 -4.28 6.72
N ALA A 357 23.58 -4.14 7.48
CA ALA A 357 23.51 -4.12 8.94
C ALA A 357 22.60 -2.97 9.41
N PRO A 358 21.60 -3.22 10.28
CA PRO A 358 20.66 -2.19 10.71
C PRO A 358 21.34 -1.15 11.60
N ALA A 359 20.71 0.02 11.72
CA ALA A 359 21.19 1.09 12.60
C ALA A 359 21.16 0.66 14.08
N ALA A 360 22.02 1.25 14.90
CA ALA A 360 22.00 1.02 16.34
C ALA A 360 20.73 1.60 16.98
N PRO A 361 19.97 0.84 17.78
CA PRO A 361 18.88 1.38 18.57
C PRO A 361 19.40 2.29 19.69
N GLN A 362 18.55 3.17 20.22
CA GLN A 362 18.84 3.92 21.44
C GLN A 362 18.28 3.18 22.65
N LEU A 363 19.14 2.78 23.60
CA LEU A 363 18.71 2.20 24.86
C LEU A 363 18.22 3.33 25.79
N LEU A 364 16.92 3.31 26.11
CA LEU A 364 16.19 4.40 26.77
C LEU A 364 16.14 4.24 28.30
N SER A 365 15.94 3.02 28.81
CA SER A 365 15.89 2.77 30.25
C SER A 365 16.39 1.39 30.67
N THR A 366 16.88 1.34 31.91
CA THR A 366 17.19 0.13 32.68
C THR A 366 16.40 0.19 34.00
N GLU A 367 15.38 -0.65 34.16
CA GLU A 367 14.53 -0.75 35.35
C GLU A 367 14.96 -1.96 36.21
N PRO A 368 15.59 -1.76 37.39
CA PRO A 368 16.00 -2.87 38.25
C PRO A 368 14.80 -3.57 38.90
N LEU A 369 14.84 -4.90 38.90
CA LEU A 369 13.86 -5.78 39.54
C LEU A 369 14.58 -6.76 40.48
N ASN A 370 13.84 -7.62 41.18
CA ASN A 370 14.44 -8.73 41.91
C ASN A 370 15.07 -9.72 40.92
N GLU A 371 16.38 -9.92 41.00
CA GLU A 371 17.14 -10.87 40.18
C GLU A 371 17.00 -10.65 38.66
N ALA A 372 16.61 -9.44 38.25
CA ALA A 372 16.35 -9.10 36.87
C ALA A 372 16.52 -7.60 36.59
N VAL A 373 16.66 -7.24 35.32
CA VAL A 373 16.55 -5.86 34.81
C VAL A 373 15.63 -5.86 33.60
N ARG A 374 14.64 -4.97 33.60
CA ARG A 374 13.81 -4.69 32.43
C ARG A 374 14.40 -3.54 31.64
N LEU A 375 14.50 -3.72 30.33
CA LEU A 375 15.10 -2.78 29.38
C LEU A 375 14.00 -2.20 28.48
N SER A 376 14.19 -0.97 28.00
CA SER A 376 13.42 -0.41 26.89
C SER A 376 14.31 0.39 25.93
N TRP A 377 14.03 0.31 24.63
CA TRP A 377 14.81 0.98 23.58
C TRP A 377 13.93 1.56 22.46
N SER A 378 14.51 2.42 21.63
CA SER A 378 13.83 2.95 20.43
C SER A 378 13.70 1.87 19.35
N PRO A 379 12.61 1.83 18.57
CA PRO A 379 12.56 1.03 17.35
C PRO A 379 13.61 1.49 16.33
N VAL A 380 13.97 0.58 15.42
CA VAL A 380 14.84 0.77 14.27
C VAL A 380 14.09 0.27 13.04
N ASP A 381 14.12 1.05 11.96
CA ASP A 381 13.46 0.70 10.71
C ASP A 381 14.10 -0.57 10.09
N ASP A 382 13.29 -1.38 9.41
CA ASP A 382 13.64 -2.70 8.86
C ASP A 382 14.20 -3.75 9.85
N ALA A 383 14.12 -3.51 11.16
CA ALA A 383 14.60 -4.47 12.16
C ALA A 383 13.63 -5.67 12.30
N SER A 384 14.09 -6.87 11.92
CA SER A 384 13.36 -8.13 12.12
C SER A 384 13.42 -8.65 13.55
N GLY A 385 14.29 -8.07 14.39
CA GLY A 385 14.39 -8.37 15.81
C GLY A 385 15.47 -7.55 16.51
N TYR A 386 15.72 -7.86 17.78
CA TYR A 386 16.78 -7.25 18.58
C TYR A 386 17.52 -8.32 19.39
N ARG A 387 18.79 -8.05 19.69
CA ARG A 387 19.61 -8.84 20.62
C ARG A 387 20.04 -7.95 21.78
N VAL A 388 19.83 -8.45 23.00
CA VAL A 388 20.26 -7.80 24.24
C VAL A 388 21.61 -8.37 24.64
N HIS A 389 22.54 -7.51 25.03
CA HIS A 389 23.89 -7.84 25.49
C HIS A 389 24.08 -7.34 26.92
N TRP A 390 24.69 -8.15 27.80
CA TRP A 390 24.96 -7.74 29.17
C TRP A 390 26.15 -8.46 29.83
N GLY A 391 26.72 -7.79 30.84
CA GLY A 391 27.72 -8.37 31.73
C GLY A 391 28.17 -7.42 32.83
N VAL A 392 29.20 -7.81 33.57
CA VAL A 392 29.72 -7.05 34.73
C VAL A 392 30.92 -6.19 34.34
N SER A 393 31.79 -6.68 33.45
CA SER A 393 33.00 -6.01 32.97
C SER A 393 32.89 -5.57 31.51
N SER A 394 32.21 -6.34 30.67
CA SER A 394 31.80 -5.97 29.31
C SER A 394 30.33 -6.33 29.06
N VAL A 395 29.70 -5.66 28.09
CA VAL A 395 28.37 -6.06 27.57
C VAL A 395 28.43 -7.38 26.79
N ASP A 396 29.57 -7.72 26.18
CA ASP A 396 29.71 -8.91 25.33
C ASP A 396 29.89 -10.23 26.11
N GLU A 397 29.73 -10.21 27.44
CA GLU A 397 29.85 -11.41 28.28
C GLU A 397 28.67 -12.39 28.06
N ASN A 398 27.48 -11.87 27.80
CA ASN A 398 26.25 -12.63 27.61
C ASN A 398 25.35 -11.93 26.58
N SER A 399 24.58 -12.70 25.82
CA SER A 399 23.54 -12.15 24.95
C SER A 399 22.32 -13.05 24.85
N ALA A 400 21.19 -12.46 24.43
CA ALA A 400 19.93 -13.15 24.18
C ALA A 400 19.11 -12.43 23.11
N ASP A 401 18.47 -13.19 22.23
CA ASP A 401 17.53 -12.65 21.25
C ASP A 401 16.22 -12.28 21.93
N ALA A 402 15.81 -11.02 21.78
CA ALA A 402 14.56 -10.48 22.30
C ALA A 402 13.38 -10.65 21.31
N GLY A 403 13.67 -10.92 20.04
CA GLY A 403 12.69 -10.91 18.96
C GLY A 403 12.28 -9.48 18.55
N ALA A 404 11.17 -9.35 17.83
CA ALA A 404 10.66 -8.06 17.32
C ALA A 404 9.90 -7.25 18.40
N VAL A 405 10.59 -6.91 19.49
CA VAL A 405 10.05 -6.12 20.62
C VAL A 405 10.98 -4.97 20.97
N THR A 406 10.45 -3.92 21.62
CA THR A 406 11.23 -2.77 22.12
C THR A 406 11.45 -2.79 23.64
N THR A 407 11.05 -3.88 24.32
CA THR A 407 11.30 -4.10 25.75
C THR A 407 11.61 -5.56 26.04
N TYR A 408 12.58 -5.84 26.91
CA TYR A 408 12.95 -7.20 27.31
C TYR A 408 13.38 -7.25 28.77
N THR A 409 13.22 -8.39 29.44
CA THR A 409 13.62 -8.57 30.84
C THR A 409 14.73 -9.61 30.93
N VAL A 410 15.94 -9.16 31.25
CA VAL A 410 17.07 -10.06 31.55
C VAL A 410 16.89 -10.56 32.97
N ALA A 411 16.71 -11.87 33.14
CA ALA A 411 16.48 -12.53 34.43
C ALA A 411 17.68 -13.39 34.87
N GLY A 412 17.70 -13.83 36.13
CA GLY A 412 18.79 -14.64 36.69
C GLY A 412 20.03 -13.83 37.08
N LEU A 413 19.88 -12.52 37.26
CA LEU A 413 20.96 -11.61 37.61
C LEU A 413 21.18 -11.55 39.14
N ALA A 414 22.41 -11.33 39.59
CA ALA A 414 22.71 -11.23 41.01
C ALA A 414 22.28 -9.87 41.59
N ASN A 415 21.40 -9.89 42.60
CA ASN A 415 21.03 -8.68 43.34
C ASN A 415 22.25 -8.01 43.99
N GLY A 416 22.36 -6.68 43.84
CA GLY A 416 23.47 -5.87 44.34
C GLY A 416 24.69 -5.78 43.41
N THR A 417 24.78 -6.62 42.39
CA THR A 417 25.82 -6.54 41.34
C THR A 417 25.41 -5.53 40.28
N THR A 418 26.30 -4.60 39.91
CA THR A 418 26.05 -3.70 38.77
C THR A 418 26.38 -4.41 37.47
N TYR A 419 25.42 -4.41 36.55
CA TYR A 419 25.57 -4.89 35.19
C TYR A 419 25.55 -3.72 34.20
N ILE A 420 26.23 -3.89 33.08
CA ILE A 420 26.21 -3.03 31.90
C ILE A 420 25.33 -3.71 30.84
N PHE A 421 24.51 -2.93 30.14
CA PHE A 421 23.58 -3.41 29.12
C PHE A 421 23.73 -2.60 27.82
N SER A 422 23.63 -3.28 26.68
CA SER A 422 23.41 -2.68 25.35
C SER A 422 22.44 -3.53 24.54
N VAL A 423 21.93 -2.99 23.44
CA VAL A 423 21.00 -3.66 22.52
C VAL A 423 21.44 -3.41 21.10
N SER A 424 21.42 -4.42 20.25
CA SER A 424 21.61 -4.32 18.80
C SER A 424 20.31 -4.67 18.08
N ALA A 425 20.11 -4.08 16.89
CA ALA A 425 19.06 -4.49 15.97
C ALA A 425 19.54 -5.67 15.10
N LEU A 426 18.60 -6.51 14.67
CA LEU A 426 18.81 -7.63 13.77
C LEU A 426 18.01 -7.38 12.48
N ARG A 427 18.59 -7.67 11.31
CA ARG A 427 17.89 -7.66 10.01
C ARG A 427 18.07 -8.99 9.30
N GLN A 428 16.98 -9.71 9.09
CA GLN A 428 16.98 -10.94 8.29
C GLN A 428 16.90 -10.58 6.79
N PRO A 429 17.70 -11.23 5.91
CA PRO A 429 17.55 -11.08 4.48
C PRO A 429 16.18 -11.56 4.01
N VAL A 430 15.54 -10.79 3.12
CA VAL A 430 14.24 -11.12 2.53
C VAL A 430 14.36 -11.07 1.02
N TYR A 431 13.97 -12.14 0.33
CA TYR A 431 13.81 -12.14 -1.11
C TYR A 431 12.40 -11.72 -1.49
N HIS A 432 12.28 -10.97 -2.57
CA HIS A 432 11.03 -10.60 -3.23
C HIS A 432 11.01 -11.29 -4.59
N PHE A 433 9.89 -11.93 -4.92
CA PHE A 433 9.70 -12.74 -6.12
C PHE A 433 8.47 -12.29 -6.89
N SER A 434 8.58 -12.32 -8.21
CA SER A 434 7.49 -12.05 -9.16
C SER A 434 7.66 -12.95 -10.38
N LEU A 435 6.57 -13.19 -11.10
CA LEU A 435 6.54 -13.97 -12.34
C LEU A 435 6.04 -13.13 -13.52
N THR A 436 6.37 -13.56 -14.74
CA THR A 436 5.66 -13.18 -15.97
C THR A 436 5.34 -14.44 -16.78
N ALA A 437 4.27 -14.37 -17.57
CA ALA A 437 3.95 -15.33 -18.63
C ALA A 437 4.37 -14.75 -19.98
N LEU A 438 4.93 -15.59 -20.85
CA LEU A 438 5.22 -15.29 -22.24
C LEU A 438 4.41 -16.23 -23.13
N ASP A 439 3.81 -15.69 -24.19
CA ASP A 439 3.13 -16.50 -25.18
C ASP A 439 4.09 -17.31 -26.07
N SER A 440 3.49 -18.19 -26.88
CA SER A 440 4.12 -19.04 -27.89
C SER A 440 4.33 -18.34 -29.24
N THR A 441 3.99 -17.05 -29.37
CA THR A 441 4.09 -16.33 -30.65
C THR A 441 5.56 -16.09 -31.04
N GLN A 442 5.78 -15.65 -32.27
CA GLN A 442 7.11 -15.22 -32.69
C GLN A 442 7.63 -14.00 -31.90
N ASN A 443 6.73 -13.13 -31.43
CA ASN A 443 7.08 -11.94 -30.66
C ASN A 443 7.36 -12.27 -29.19
N ARG A 444 6.81 -13.38 -28.67
CA ARG A 444 6.87 -13.81 -27.27
C ARG A 444 6.42 -12.69 -26.33
N ASN A 445 5.19 -12.21 -26.54
CA ASN A 445 4.67 -11.09 -25.76
C ASN A 445 4.59 -11.50 -24.29
N GLU A 446 4.99 -10.59 -23.42
CA GLU A 446 5.25 -10.86 -22.00
C GLU A 446 4.24 -10.09 -21.13
N SER A 447 3.62 -10.79 -20.17
CA SER A 447 2.65 -10.21 -19.25
C SER A 447 3.27 -9.16 -18.34
N ASP A 448 2.42 -8.34 -17.71
CA ASP A 448 2.82 -7.63 -16.49
C ASP A 448 3.33 -8.63 -15.41
N TYR A 449 4.12 -8.09 -14.49
CA TYR A 449 4.54 -8.77 -13.27
C TYR A 449 3.35 -9.26 -12.43
N SER A 450 3.43 -10.50 -11.93
CA SER A 450 2.57 -10.98 -10.85
C SER A 450 2.69 -10.09 -9.61
N PRO A 451 1.71 -10.09 -8.70
CA PRO A 451 1.92 -9.56 -7.36
C PRO A 451 3.11 -10.26 -6.67
N GLU A 452 3.78 -9.54 -5.78
CA GLU A 452 5.01 -10.04 -5.14
C GLU A 452 4.75 -11.03 -4.01
N SER A 453 5.57 -12.07 -3.96
CA SER A 453 5.72 -12.94 -2.80
C SER A 453 7.08 -12.76 -2.13
N THR A 454 7.14 -12.89 -0.82
CA THR A 454 8.35 -12.63 -0.03
C THR A 454 8.77 -13.82 0.82
N LEU A 455 10.07 -14.10 0.88
CA LEU A 455 10.63 -15.17 1.71
C LEU A 455 11.86 -14.68 2.48
N ALA A 456 11.84 -14.82 3.80
CA ALA A 456 12.99 -14.51 4.65
C ALA A 456 13.93 -15.73 4.71
N VAL A 457 15.18 -15.58 4.21
CA VAL A 457 16.12 -16.69 4.04
C VAL A 457 17.48 -16.30 4.63
N GLY A 458 18.17 -17.26 5.25
CA GLY A 458 19.48 -17.04 5.85
C GLY A 458 19.45 -16.40 7.25
N PRO A 459 20.64 -16.28 7.88
CA PRO A 459 20.76 -15.78 9.25
C PRO A 459 20.54 -14.26 9.32
N PRO A 460 20.02 -13.74 10.44
CA PRO A 460 19.94 -12.30 10.64
C PRO A 460 21.33 -11.66 10.74
N THR A 461 21.50 -10.54 10.04
CA THR A 461 22.67 -9.67 10.18
C THR A 461 22.49 -8.76 11.38
N GLU A 462 23.47 -8.75 12.28
CA GLU A 462 23.44 -7.93 13.50
C GLU A 462 24.05 -6.54 13.27
N GLY A 463 23.33 -5.51 13.71
CA GLY A 463 23.74 -4.11 13.64
C GLY A 463 24.70 -3.72 14.77
N ALA A 464 25.11 -2.44 14.78
CA ALA A 464 25.90 -1.91 15.89
C ALA A 464 25.08 -1.89 17.19
N GLN A 465 25.75 -2.10 18.32
CA GLN A 465 25.14 -1.99 19.65
C GLN A 465 24.80 -0.52 19.98
N SER A 466 23.77 -0.35 20.82
CA SER A 466 23.29 0.91 21.37
C SER A 466 24.31 1.62 22.27
N ASN A 467 23.94 2.83 22.74
CA ASN A 467 24.51 3.36 23.98
C ASN A 467 24.37 2.34 25.12
N GLN A 468 25.36 2.31 26.01
CA GLN A 468 25.34 1.47 27.20
C GLN A 468 24.62 2.17 28.36
N LEU A 469 23.79 1.43 29.09
CA LEU A 469 23.26 1.83 30.39
C LEU A 469 23.65 0.79 31.45
N THR A 470 23.61 1.18 32.73
CA THR A 470 23.86 0.25 33.84
C THR A 470 22.62 0.08 34.72
N ALA A 471 22.54 -1.05 35.42
CA ALA A 471 21.60 -1.27 36.50
C ALA A 471 22.14 -2.29 37.50
N SER A 472 21.72 -2.16 38.75
CA SER A 472 22.00 -3.15 39.79
C SER A 472 20.65 -3.74 40.24
N PRO A 473 20.35 -5.01 39.91
CA PRO A 473 19.15 -5.69 40.40
C PRO A 473 19.08 -5.58 41.93
N ALA A 474 17.88 -5.48 42.48
CA ALA A 474 17.69 -5.35 43.91
C ALA A 474 16.45 -6.11 44.34
N VAL A 475 16.52 -6.73 45.52
CA VAL A 475 15.37 -7.40 46.12
C VAL A 475 14.19 -6.44 46.16
N THR A 476 13.14 -6.78 45.42
CA THR A 476 11.85 -6.13 45.50
C THR A 476 11.26 -6.52 46.85
N VAL A 477 11.65 -5.81 47.91
CA VAL A 477 11.16 -6.06 49.27
C VAL A 477 9.64 -6.00 49.22
N PRO A 478 8.92 -7.12 49.46
CA PRO A 478 7.47 -7.10 49.47
C PRO A 478 7.00 -6.10 50.53
N TYR A 479 5.89 -5.41 50.24
CA TYR A 479 5.30 -4.46 51.18
C TYR A 479 5.22 -5.09 52.58
N PRO A 480 5.90 -4.53 53.61
CA PRO A 480 5.68 -4.99 54.97
C PRO A 480 4.24 -4.66 55.33
N ASP A 481 3.50 -5.65 55.83
CA ASP A 481 2.08 -5.49 56.16
C ASP A 481 1.94 -4.62 57.43
N LEU A 482 2.02 -3.30 57.23
CA LEU A 482 2.13 -2.30 58.29
C LEU A 482 0.78 -2.08 59.00
N PRO A 483 0.71 -2.26 60.34
CA PRO A 483 -0.46 -1.86 61.11
C PRO A 483 -0.63 -0.32 61.10
N ASP A 484 -1.83 0.13 60.76
CA ASP A 484 -2.31 1.52 60.70
C ASP A 484 -1.57 2.51 59.78
N LYS A 485 -2.32 3.06 58.80
CA LYS A 485 -1.82 3.80 57.63
C LYS A 485 -1.35 5.26 57.91
N GLY A 486 -1.18 5.66 59.17
CA GLY A 486 -1.05 7.07 59.58
C GLY A 486 0.38 7.60 59.74
N CYS A 487 0.55 8.92 59.54
CA CYS A 487 1.77 9.65 59.95
C CYS A 487 1.72 10.02 61.45
N PHE A 488 1.78 9.01 62.34
CA PHE A 488 1.65 9.15 63.81
C PHE A 488 2.30 10.39 64.45
N VAL A 489 3.54 10.75 64.10
CA VAL A 489 4.25 11.90 64.69
C VAL A 489 3.61 13.23 64.25
N ALA A 490 3.22 13.33 62.98
CA ALA A 490 2.54 14.50 62.46
C ALA A 490 1.10 14.57 63.01
N THR A 491 0.37 13.45 63.05
CA THR A 491 -0.95 13.35 63.69
C THR A 491 -0.91 13.77 65.17
N ALA A 492 0.10 13.35 65.94
CA ALA A 492 0.28 13.74 67.34
C ALA A 492 0.61 15.24 67.52
N ALA A 493 1.27 15.86 66.53
CA ALA A 493 1.58 17.29 66.56
C ALA A 493 0.38 18.14 66.11
N PHE A 494 -0.23 17.85 64.95
CA PHE A 494 -1.30 18.63 64.34
C PHE A 494 -2.70 18.30 64.89
N GLY A 495 -2.89 17.13 65.52
CA GLY A 495 -4.07 16.77 66.30
C GLY A 495 -5.13 15.95 65.55
N ALA A 496 -4.98 15.76 64.24
CA ALA A 496 -5.83 14.90 63.41
C ALA A 496 -5.02 14.28 62.27
N ASP A 497 -5.47 13.14 61.77
CA ASP A 497 -4.94 12.47 60.56
C ASP A 497 -5.38 13.18 59.27
N TRP A 498 -6.57 13.78 59.26
CA TRP A 498 -7.11 14.63 58.20
C TRP A 498 -6.59 16.09 58.19
N ALA A 499 -5.60 16.43 59.02
CA ALA A 499 -4.97 17.76 58.96
C ALA A 499 -4.23 17.93 57.63
N ALA A 500 -4.32 19.11 57.01
CA ALA A 500 -3.76 19.34 55.67
C ALA A 500 -2.24 19.07 55.62
N GLU A 501 -1.53 19.46 56.68
CA GLU A 501 -0.10 19.23 56.85
C GLU A 501 0.26 17.73 56.95
N VAL A 502 -0.66 16.93 57.51
CA VAL A 502 -0.50 15.48 57.63
C VAL A 502 -0.75 14.79 56.29
N LEU A 503 -1.77 15.20 55.56
CA LEU A 503 -2.08 14.70 54.21
C LEU A 503 -0.96 15.00 53.21
N VAL A 504 -0.37 16.21 53.27
CA VAL A 504 0.78 16.61 52.44
C VAL A 504 2.01 15.72 52.70
N LEU A 505 2.27 15.35 53.95
CA LEU A 505 3.38 14.44 54.30
C LEU A 505 3.10 12.98 53.91
N GLN A 506 1.82 12.54 53.92
CA GLN A 506 1.43 11.23 53.40
C GLN A 506 1.62 11.15 51.88
N ASP A 507 1.15 12.14 51.12
CA ASP A 507 1.30 12.16 49.66
C ASP A 507 2.78 12.16 49.23
N PHE A 508 3.63 12.88 49.97
CA PHE A 508 5.08 12.86 49.76
C PHE A 508 5.75 11.52 50.08
N ARG A 509 5.34 10.88 51.19
CA ARG A 509 5.76 9.50 51.51
C ARG A 509 5.42 8.59 50.33
N ASP A 510 4.19 8.64 49.84
CA ASP A 510 3.66 7.69 48.89
C ASP A 510 4.18 7.89 47.46
N ARG A 511 4.33 9.14 47.00
CA ARG A 511 4.81 9.44 45.64
C ARG A 511 6.34 9.49 45.49
N PHE A 512 7.08 9.87 46.55
CA PHE A 512 8.52 10.17 46.45
C PHE A 512 9.41 9.28 47.33
N LEU A 513 8.98 8.96 48.57
CA LEU A 513 9.80 8.10 49.43
C LEU A 513 9.63 6.62 49.10
N LEU A 514 8.40 6.15 48.86
CA LEU A 514 8.14 4.73 48.57
C LEU A 514 8.65 4.25 47.20
N THR A 515 8.88 5.16 46.25
CA THR A 515 9.40 4.83 44.91
C THR A 515 10.89 4.45 44.92
N THR A 516 11.67 4.85 45.92
CA THR A 516 13.12 4.62 45.99
C THR A 516 13.54 3.72 47.16
N SER A 517 14.58 2.90 46.99
CA SER A 517 15.08 2.01 48.06
C SER A 517 15.55 2.77 49.33
N PRO A 518 16.28 3.90 49.24
CA PRO A 518 16.64 4.69 50.42
C PRO A 518 15.41 5.32 51.10
N GLY A 519 14.42 5.77 50.31
CA GLY A 519 13.18 6.33 50.84
C GLY A 519 12.35 5.28 51.59
N ARG A 520 12.25 4.04 51.08
CA ARG A 520 11.63 2.91 51.79
C ARG A 520 12.31 2.60 53.12
N ALA A 521 13.65 2.62 53.17
CA ALA A 521 14.40 2.43 54.42
C ALA A 521 14.18 3.56 55.44
N LEU A 522 14.05 4.81 54.99
CA LEU A 522 13.68 5.94 55.84
C LEU A 522 12.26 5.80 56.41
N VAL A 523 11.31 5.31 55.60
CA VAL A 523 9.93 5.05 56.04
C VAL A 523 9.89 3.91 57.05
N ASP A 524 10.61 2.80 56.85
CA ASP A 524 10.73 1.73 57.86
C ASP A 524 11.26 2.24 59.21
N LEU A 525 12.34 3.03 59.18
CA LEU A 525 12.90 3.67 60.38
C LEU A 525 11.85 4.56 61.10
N TYR A 526 11.07 5.30 60.32
CA TYR A 526 9.97 6.12 60.85
C TYR A 526 8.87 5.28 61.50
N TYR A 527 8.42 4.18 60.88
CA TYR A 527 7.40 3.30 61.47
C TYR A 527 7.92 2.56 62.72
N ARG A 528 9.22 2.23 62.77
CA ARG A 528 9.86 1.54 63.89
C ARG A 528 9.98 2.38 65.17
N TYR A 529 10.25 3.69 65.04
CA TYR A 529 10.48 4.58 66.20
C TYR A 529 9.42 5.67 66.39
N GLY A 530 8.68 6.01 65.33
CA GLY A 530 7.64 7.05 65.31
C GLY A 530 6.53 6.87 66.35
N PRO A 531 5.99 5.66 66.61
CA PRO A 531 4.94 5.47 67.61
C PRO A 531 5.35 5.86 69.04
N VAL A 532 6.63 5.69 69.39
CA VAL A 532 7.17 6.09 70.72
C VAL A 532 7.27 7.62 70.80
N ALA A 533 7.79 8.25 69.74
CA ALA A 533 7.86 9.71 69.65
C ALA A 533 6.45 10.35 69.68
N ALA A 534 5.49 9.78 68.94
CA ALA A 534 4.12 10.26 68.87
C ALA A 534 3.43 10.30 70.24
N LYS A 535 3.59 9.25 71.08
CA LYS A 535 3.06 9.24 72.45
C LYS A 535 3.66 10.36 73.31
N LEU A 536 4.98 10.56 73.25
CA LEU A 536 5.66 11.63 74.02
C LEU A 536 5.22 13.05 73.60
N ILE A 537 4.87 13.24 72.34
CA ILE A 537 4.38 14.51 71.77
C ILE A 537 2.91 14.74 72.14
N ALA A 538 2.08 13.69 72.03
CA ALA A 538 0.65 13.75 72.27
C ALA A 538 0.32 14.29 73.67
N ASP A 539 1.08 13.92 74.70
CA ASP A 539 0.80 14.31 76.09
C ASP A 539 1.33 15.72 76.48
N ARG A 540 1.99 16.47 75.58
CA ARG A 540 2.74 17.70 75.95
C ARG A 540 2.59 18.84 74.94
N ASP A 541 1.78 19.86 75.27
CA ASP A 541 1.53 21.02 74.41
C ASP A 541 2.79 21.73 73.89
N ALA A 542 3.80 21.91 74.75
CA ALA A 542 5.07 22.52 74.36
C ALA A 542 5.83 21.69 73.29
N LEU A 543 5.72 20.35 73.33
CA LEU A 543 6.30 19.49 72.30
C LEU A 543 5.46 19.49 71.02
N ARG A 544 4.13 19.52 71.11
CA ARG A 544 3.27 19.67 69.92
C ARG A 544 3.62 20.95 69.16
N TRP A 545 3.76 22.08 69.87
CA TRP A 545 4.16 23.36 69.27
C TRP A 545 5.56 23.29 68.64
N LEU A 546 6.55 22.73 69.36
CA LEU A 546 7.91 22.57 68.83
C LEU A 546 7.94 21.71 67.56
N VAL A 547 7.22 20.58 67.55
CA VAL A 547 7.16 19.67 66.40
C VAL A 547 6.41 20.30 65.23
N ARG A 548 5.34 21.09 65.46
CA ARG A 548 4.72 21.90 64.41
C ARG A 548 5.73 22.87 63.79
N VAL A 549 6.49 23.62 64.59
CA VAL A 549 7.50 24.58 64.10
C VAL A 549 8.60 23.87 63.30
N LEU A 550 9.05 22.69 63.73
CA LEU A 550 10.06 21.90 63.02
C LEU A 550 9.54 21.26 61.72
N LEU A 551 8.27 20.81 61.68
CA LEU A 551 7.66 20.21 60.50
C LEU A 551 7.13 21.24 59.50
N SER A 552 6.70 22.43 59.94
CA SER A 552 6.15 23.49 59.07
C SER A 552 7.02 23.85 57.85
N PRO A 553 8.36 24.06 57.96
CA PRO A 553 9.17 24.32 56.78
C PRO A 553 9.25 23.12 55.83
N LEU A 554 9.27 21.88 56.37
CA LEU A 554 9.23 20.67 55.54
C LEU A 554 7.87 20.55 54.83
N VAL A 555 6.76 20.76 55.53
CA VAL A 555 5.41 20.77 54.96
C VAL A 555 5.29 21.82 53.86
N ALA A 556 5.83 23.03 54.06
CA ALA A 556 5.82 24.08 53.03
C ALA A 556 6.68 23.71 51.81
N ILE A 557 7.89 23.17 52.01
CA ILE A 557 8.76 22.69 50.91
C ILE A 557 8.06 21.57 50.14
N VAL A 558 7.48 20.59 50.85
CA VAL A 558 6.77 19.46 50.26
C VAL A 558 5.52 19.92 49.51
N LEU A 559 4.70 20.80 50.10
CA LEU A 559 3.53 21.39 49.45
C LEU A 559 3.92 22.07 48.13
N ILE A 560 5.03 22.81 48.10
CA ILE A 560 5.56 23.39 46.86
C ILE A 560 5.90 22.26 45.88
N LEU A 561 6.73 21.28 46.29
CA LEU A 561 7.17 20.17 45.44
C LEU A 561 6.02 19.27 44.90
N THR A 562 4.88 19.18 45.60
CA THR A 562 3.73 18.38 45.17
C THR A 562 2.63 19.18 44.46
N SER A 563 2.63 20.52 44.55
CA SER A 563 1.61 21.39 43.93
C SER A 563 2.03 22.07 42.62
N VAL A 564 3.32 22.14 42.29
CA VAL A 564 3.78 22.52 40.94
C VAL A 564 4.02 21.30 40.06
N SER A 565 3.61 21.39 38.80
CA SER A 565 3.94 20.37 37.79
C SER A 565 5.44 20.31 37.56
N ALA A 566 5.95 19.14 37.15
CA ALA A 566 7.39 18.90 36.98
C ALA A 566 8.10 19.94 36.11
N GLY A 567 7.41 20.49 35.10
CA GLY A 567 7.92 21.56 34.23
C GLY A 567 8.17 22.91 34.90
N VAL A 568 7.48 23.23 36.01
CA VAL A 568 7.71 24.50 36.74
C VAL A 568 8.91 24.38 37.68
N VAL A 569 9.15 23.19 38.26
CA VAL A 569 10.32 22.92 39.10
C VAL A 569 11.62 23.02 38.29
N THR A 570 11.63 22.48 37.07
CA THR A 570 12.78 22.60 36.15
C THR A 570 12.98 24.04 35.66
N MET A 571 11.90 24.79 35.41
CA MET A 571 11.97 26.22 35.05
C MET A 571 12.57 27.09 36.18
N LEU A 572 12.16 26.87 37.44
CA LEU A 572 12.70 27.59 38.59
C LEU A 572 14.16 27.23 38.87
N GLY A 573 14.53 25.96 38.76
CA GLY A 573 15.92 25.51 38.93
C GLY A 573 16.87 26.10 37.88
N THR A 574 16.44 26.17 36.62
CA THR A 574 17.23 26.79 35.53
C THR A 574 17.35 28.31 35.68
N LEU A 575 16.28 29.00 36.09
CA LEU A 575 16.32 30.43 36.44
C LEU A 575 17.30 30.73 37.59
N LEU A 576 17.31 29.90 38.64
CA LEU A 576 18.23 30.06 39.77
C LEU A 576 19.69 29.81 39.36
N ALA A 577 19.95 28.79 38.54
CA ALA A 577 21.28 28.52 37.99
C ALA A 577 21.81 29.68 37.13
N LEU A 578 20.96 30.25 36.26
CA LEU A 578 21.29 31.44 35.45
C LEU A 578 21.56 32.68 36.33
N LEU A 579 20.78 32.87 37.40
CA LEU A 579 21.02 33.95 38.36
C LEU A 579 22.39 33.82 39.03
N VAL A 580 22.74 32.62 39.53
CA VAL A 580 24.04 32.34 40.16
C VAL A 580 25.20 32.54 39.17
N LEU A 581 25.06 32.10 37.92
CA LEU A 581 26.05 32.32 36.86
C LEU A 581 26.23 33.82 36.54
N SER A 582 25.14 34.60 36.51
CA SER A 582 25.17 36.05 36.27
C SER A 582 25.83 36.85 37.40
N LEU A 583 25.74 36.37 38.64
CA LEU A 583 26.40 36.96 39.81
C LEU A 583 27.88 36.52 39.90
N GLY A 584 28.20 35.31 39.46
CA GLY A 584 29.57 34.80 39.35
C GLY A 584 30.41 35.53 38.30
N SER A 585 29.85 35.81 37.12
CA SER A 585 30.56 36.51 36.04
C SER A 585 30.94 37.94 36.40
N ARG A 586 30.06 38.67 37.12
CA ARG A 586 30.33 40.04 37.60
C ARG A 586 31.49 40.14 38.59
N ARG A 587 31.84 39.07 39.31
CA ARG A 587 32.98 39.08 40.26
C ARG A 587 34.36 38.85 39.63
N ARG A 588 34.45 38.38 38.37
CA ARG A 588 35.73 38.16 37.68
C ARG A 588 36.24 39.37 36.87
N GLY A 589 35.43 40.41 36.67
CA GLY A 589 35.80 41.59 35.88
C GLY A 589 36.55 42.72 36.60
N ALA A 590 36.70 42.66 37.94
CA ALA A 590 37.13 43.80 38.76
C ALA A 590 38.57 43.73 39.32
N ALA A 591 39.37 42.71 38.94
CA ALA A 591 40.64 42.39 39.59
C ALA A 591 41.87 42.46 38.66
N GLY A 592 41.86 43.35 37.66
CA GLY A 592 42.90 43.31 36.61
C GLY A 592 43.12 44.55 35.75
N ASN A 593 43.22 45.76 36.32
CA ASN A 593 44.02 46.83 35.67
C ASN A 593 44.38 48.00 36.61
N SER A 594 45.58 48.02 37.20
CA SER A 594 46.19 49.26 37.74
C SER A 594 47.70 49.12 38.01
N SER A 595 48.51 48.91 36.98
CA SER A 595 49.97 49.07 37.08
C SER A 595 50.55 49.77 35.85
N GLY A 596 50.85 51.06 35.97
CA GLY A 596 51.77 51.75 35.06
C GLY A 596 51.24 53.04 34.41
N ARG A 597 51.55 54.19 35.02
CA ARG A 597 52.34 55.25 34.34
C ARG A 597 52.76 56.35 35.33
N ARG A 598 54.09 56.50 35.50
CA ARG A 598 54.73 57.80 35.77
C ARG A 598 55.01 58.46 34.43
N ALA A 599 54.75 59.74 34.29
CA ALA A 599 55.64 60.73 33.65
C ALA A 599 55.01 62.13 33.77
N THR A 600 55.81 63.08 34.27
CA THR A 600 55.66 64.55 34.20
C THR A 600 54.27 65.14 34.45
#